data_AF-A0AAP8HVD3-F1
#
_entry.id   AF-A0AAP8HVD3-F1
#
_cell.length_a   1.000
_cell.length_b   1.000
_cell.length_c   1.000
_cell.angle_alpha   90.00
_cell.angle_beta   90.00
_cell.angle_gamma   90.00
#
_symmetry.space_group_name_H-M   'P 1'
#
loop_
_entity.id
_entity.type
_entity.pdbx_description
1 polymer ?
#
loop_
_entity_poly.entity_id
_entity_poly.type
_entity_poly.pdbx_seq_one_letter_code
_entity_poly.pdbx_strand_id
1 'polypeptide(L)'
;LGIAVDVPTALLLSVVAALCACGASGVAGGSLLLIPLACNMFGIPNDVALQVVAVGFIIGVLQDSAETALNSSTDVLFTAAACQAEDQRLANEDPLKVR
;
A
#
# COMPACT_ATOMS: atom_id res chain seq x y z
N LEU A 1 -20.19 -9.75 15.44
CA LEU A 1 -18.97 -10.46 15.87
C LEU A 1 -18.51 -10.06 17.27
N GLY A 2 -18.66 -8.79 17.71
CA GLY A 2 -18.38 -8.43 19.12
C GLY A 2 -16.92 -8.64 19.55
N ILE A 3 -16.00 -8.66 18.58
CA ILE A 3 -14.59 -8.93 18.81
C ILE A 3 -13.95 -7.65 19.35
N ALA A 4 -13.37 -7.75 20.55
CA ALA A 4 -12.53 -6.69 21.08
C ALA A 4 -11.19 -6.72 20.34
N VAL A 5 -10.86 -5.63 19.66
CA VAL A 5 -9.55 -5.43 19.05
C VAL A 5 -8.75 -4.57 20.02
N ASP A 6 -7.84 -5.20 20.76
CA ASP A 6 -6.91 -4.49 21.63
C ASP A 6 -5.73 -3.91 20.82
N VAL A 7 -5.16 -2.81 21.31
CA VAL A 7 -4.07 -2.08 20.65
C VAL A 7 -2.83 -2.98 20.39
N PRO A 8 -2.37 -3.81 21.34
CA PRO A 8 -1.28 -4.76 21.08
C PRO A 8 -1.56 -5.71 19.89
N THR A 9 -2.74 -6.31 19.83
CA THR A 9 -3.11 -7.21 18.73
C THR A 9 -3.19 -6.49 17.39
N ALA A 10 -3.71 -5.25 17.36
CA ALA A 10 -3.74 -4.43 16.14
C ALA A 10 -2.32 -4.09 15.64
N LEU A 11 -1.40 -3.77 16.55
CA LEU A 11 0.00 -3.49 16.21
C LEU A 11 0.71 -4.74 15.69
N LEU A 12 0.47 -5.89 16.33
CA LEU A 12 1.01 -7.18 15.86
C LEU A 12 0.50 -7.50 14.46
N LEU A 13 -0.80 -7.34 14.21
CA LEU A 13 -1.37 -7.53 12.87
C LEU A 13 -0.72 -6.60 11.85
N SER A 14 -0.48 -5.33 12.19
CA SER A 14 0.18 -4.39 11.27
C SER A 14 1.56 -4.88 10.84
N VAL A 15 2.37 -5.37 11.80
CA VAL A 15 3.71 -5.90 11.50
C VAL A 15 3.62 -7.17 10.66
N VAL A 16 2.76 -8.11 11.06
CA VAL A 16 2.56 -9.37 10.34
C VAL A 16 2.05 -9.11 8.91
N ALA A 17 1.07 -8.23 8.74
CA ALA A 17 0.52 -7.87 7.45
C ALA A 17 1.57 -7.24 6.53
N ALA A 18 2.43 -6.35 7.05
CA ALA A 18 3.52 -5.76 6.27
C ALA A 18 4.51 -6.83 5.78
N LEU A 19 4.92 -7.75 6.66
CA LEU A 19 5.82 -8.85 6.28
C LEU A 19 5.19 -9.78 5.26
N CYS A 20 3.91 -10.12 5.44
CA CYS A 20 3.19 -10.97 4.51
C CYS A 20 2.93 -10.29 3.16
N ALA A 21 2.66 -8.98 3.14
CA ALA A 21 2.55 -8.21 1.90
C ALA A 21 3.85 -8.24 1.09
N CYS A 22 5.00 -8.09 1.76
CA CYS A 22 6.31 -8.26 1.12
C CYS A 22 6.47 -9.67 0.50
N GLY A 23 6.02 -10.72 1.20
CA GLY A 23 6.05 -12.09 0.70
C GLY A 23 5.05 -12.38 -0.42
N ALA A 24 3.94 -11.65 -0.48
CA ALA A 24 2.87 -11.82 -1.47
C ALA A 24 3.08 -11.02 -2.76
N SER A 25 4.10 -10.15 -2.82
CA SER A 25 4.42 -9.25 -3.93
C SER A 25 4.58 -9.93 -5.31
N GLY A 26 4.81 -11.24 -5.36
CA GLY A 26 4.94 -12.01 -6.61
C GLY A 26 3.69 -12.80 -7.02
N VAL A 27 2.59 -12.69 -6.27
CA VAL A 27 1.38 -13.49 -6.47
C VAL A 27 0.24 -12.58 -6.95
N ALA A 28 -0.39 -12.94 -8.07
CA ALA A 28 -1.57 -12.23 -8.55
C ALA A 28 -2.68 -12.27 -7.48
N GLY A 29 -3.15 -11.09 -7.05
CA GLY A 29 -4.13 -10.97 -5.96
C GLY A 29 -3.56 -11.28 -4.58
N GLY A 30 -2.25 -11.14 -4.37
CA GLY A 30 -1.58 -11.40 -3.08
C GLY A 30 -2.21 -10.68 -1.88
N SER A 31 -2.78 -9.49 -2.08
CA SER A 31 -3.54 -8.75 -1.05
C SER A 31 -4.80 -9.50 -0.56
N LEU A 32 -5.46 -10.28 -1.42
CA LEU A 32 -6.62 -11.09 -1.05
C LEU A 32 -6.24 -12.26 -0.13
N LEU A 33 -5.00 -12.76 -0.23
CA LEU A 33 -4.48 -13.83 0.64
C LEU A 33 -4.17 -13.34 2.06
N LEU A 34 -4.08 -12.02 2.27
CA LEU A 34 -3.88 -11.44 3.60
C LEU A 34 -5.19 -11.36 4.40
N ILE A 35 -6.35 -11.45 3.74
CA ILE A 35 -7.66 -11.38 4.39
C ILE A 35 -7.87 -12.56 5.36
N PRO A 36 -7.67 -13.84 4.96
CA PRO A 36 -7.81 -14.96 5.89
C PRO A 36 -6.81 -14.93 7.04
N LEU A 37 -5.60 -14.41 6.81
CA LEU A 37 -4.59 -14.26 7.85
C LEU A 37 -5.06 -13.30 8.95
N ALA A 38 -5.53 -12.11 8.55
CA ALA A 38 -6.06 -11.11 9.48
C ALA A 38 -7.31 -11.64 10.21
N CYS A 39 -8.22 -12.30 9.49
CA CYS A 39 -9.41 -12.91 10.07
C CYS A 39 -9.05 -13.96 11.15
N ASN A 40 -8.07 -14.83 10.90
CA ASN A 40 -7.64 -15.84 11.87
C ASN A 40 -7.05 -15.22 13.14
N MET A 41 -6.29 -14.13 13.05
CA MET A 41 -5.70 -13.46 14.22
C MET A 41 -6.76 -12.88 15.16
N PHE A 42 -7.94 -12.55 14.64
CA PHE A 42 -9.08 -12.07 15.42
C PHE A 42 -10.11 -13.15 15.76
N GLY A 43 -9.82 -14.41 15.46
CA GLY A 43 -10.75 -15.53 15.69
C GLY A 43 -12.01 -15.47 14.82
N ILE A 44 -11.94 -14.80 13.67
CA ILE A 44 -13.04 -14.77 12.70
C ILE A 44 -13.09 -16.14 11.99
N PRO A 45 -14.27 -16.79 11.94
CA PRO A 45 -14.44 -18.06 11.23
C PRO A 45 -14.02 -18.01 9.76
N ASN A 46 -13.44 -19.10 9.26
CA ASN A 46 -12.88 -19.16 7.91
C ASN A 46 -13.94 -19.07 6.80
N ASP A 47 -15.15 -19.54 7.05
CA ASP A 47 -16.29 -19.37 6.15
C ASP A 47 -16.64 -17.89 5.96
N VAL A 48 -16.60 -17.10 7.04
CA VAL A 48 -16.75 -15.64 6.98
C VAL A 48 -15.55 -15.00 6.30
N ALA A 49 -14.32 -15.44 6.61
CA ALA A 49 -13.11 -14.91 5.98
C ALA A 49 -13.13 -15.08 4.45
N LEU A 50 -13.55 -16.25 3.95
CA LEU A 50 -13.68 -16.52 2.52
C LEU A 50 -14.79 -15.69 1.86
N GLN A 51 -15.87 -15.35 2.58
CA GLN A 51 -16.86 -14.38 2.10
C GLN A 51 -16.23 -12.99 1.92
N VAL A 52 -15.38 -12.55 2.86
CA VAL A 52 -14.66 -11.27 2.76
C VAL A 52 -13.66 -11.29 1.59
N VAL A 53 -12.98 -12.41 1.34
CA VAL A 53 -12.13 -12.59 0.14
C VAL A 53 -12.95 -12.43 -1.13
N ALA A 54 -14.15 -13.03 -1.19
CA ALA A 54 -15.04 -12.90 -2.36
C ALA A 54 -15.49 -11.45 -2.58
N VAL A 55 -15.83 -10.72 -1.51
CA VAL A 55 -16.12 -9.29 -1.59
C VAL A 55 -14.90 -8.51 -2.09
N GLY A 56 -13.71 -8.80 -1.54
CA GLY A 56 -12.44 -8.20 -1.95
C GLY A 56 -12.14 -8.41 -3.43
N PHE A 57 -12.45 -9.59 -3.96
CA PHE A 57 -12.32 -9.88 -5.38
C PHE A 57 -13.30 -9.04 -6.24
N ILE A 58 -14.56 -8.92 -5.81
CA ILE A 58 -15.58 -8.12 -6.54
C ILE A 58 -15.19 -6.63 -6.60
N ILE A 59 -14.74 -6.07 -5.48
CA ILE A 59 -14.31 -4.66 -5.42
C ILE A 59 -12.86 -4.46 -5.90
N GLY A 60 -12.15 -5.54 -6.23
CA GLY A 60 -10.72 -5.53 -6.54
C GLY A 60 -10.38 -4.62 -7.71
N VAL A 61 -11.27 -4.46 -8.69
CA VAL A 61 -11.07 -3.54 -9.82
C VAL A 61 -11.03 -2.08 -9.36
N LEU A 62 -11.90 -1.69 -8.40
CA LEU A 62 -11.87 -0.35 -7.81
C LEU A 62 -10.62 -0.16 -6.94
N GLN A 63 -10.24 -1.21 -6.20
CA GLN A 63 -9.07 -1.18 -5.32
C GLN A 63 -7.77 -1.03 -6.12
N ASP A 64 -7.60 -1.82 -7.18
CA ASP A 64 -6.42 -1.77 -8.07
C ASP A 64 -6.32 -0.44 -8.82
N SER A 65 -7.46 0.10 -9.28
CA SER A 65 -7.49 1.42 -9.93
C SER A 65 -7.08 2.53 -8.96
N ALA A 66 -7.54 2.49 -7.71
CA ALA A 66 -7.18 3.46 -6.69
C ALA A 66 -5.72 3.30 -6.22
N GLU A 67 -5.26 2.07 -6.02
CA GLU A 67 -3.87 1.75 -5.65
C GLU A 67 -2.91 2.22 -6.74
N THR A 68 -3.21 1.93 -8.01
CA THR A 68 -2.43 2.38 -9.16
C THR A 68 -2.45 3.90 -9.29
N ALA A 69 -3.61 4.55 -9.16
CA ALA A 69 -3.72 6.00 -9.25
C ALA A 69 -2.93 6.69 -8.14
N LEU A 70 -2.97 6.18 -6.91
CA LEU A 70 -2.24 6.73 -5.77
C LEU A 70 -0.73 6.55 -5.96
N ASN A 71 -0.27 5.36 -6.33
CA ASN A 71 1.16 5.10 -6.60
C ASN A 71 1.68 6.03 -7.71
N SER A 72 0.98 6.10 -8.85
CA SER A 72 1.42 6.94 -9.97
C SER A 72 1.29 8.45 -9.69
N SER A 73 0.34 8.88 -8.84
CA SER A 73 0.22 10.29 -8.46
C SER A 73 1.43 10.80 -7.66
N THR A 74 2.03 9.92 -6.85
CA THR A 74 3.25 10.24 -6.09
C THR A 74 4.43 10.42 -7.03
N ASP A 75 4.54 9.60 -8.08
CA ASP A 75 5.59 9.73 -9.10
C ASP A 75 5.52 11.08 -9.83
N VAL A 76 4.30 11.56 -10.14
CA VAL A 76 4.08 12.87 -10.76
C VAL A 76 4.51 14.01 -9.83
N LEU A 77 4.09 13.98 -8.56
CA LEU A 77 4.47 15.00 -7.59
C LEU A 77 5.99 15.01 -7.33
N PHE A 78 6.60 13.83 -7.24
CA PHE A 78 8.04 13.70 -7.02
C PHE A 78 8.83 14.21 -8.22
N THR A 79 8.39 13.88 -9.43
CA THR A 79 8.98 14.40 -10.67
C THR A 79 8.90 15.92 -10.73
N ALA A 80 7.74 16.50 -10.41
CA ALA A 80 7.56 17.96 -10.40
C ALA A 80 8.49 18.63 -9.37
N ALA A 81 8.61 18.07 -8.16
CA ALA A 81 9.51 18.57 -7.13
C ALA A 81 10.99 18.48 -7.56
N ALA A 82 11.39 17.38 -8.19
CA ALA A 82 12.74 17.19 -8.70
C ALA A 82 13.08 18.19 -9.83
N CYS A 83 12.17 18.39 -10.78
CA CYS A 83 12.35 19.39 -11.85
C CYS A 83 12.49 20.80 -11.29
N GLN A 84 11.65 21.17 -10.31
CA GLN A 84 11.72 22.51 -9.71
C GLN A 84 13.02 22.74 -8.94
N ALA A 85 13.53 21.71 -8.24
CA ALA A 85 14.83 21.78 -7.57
C ALA A 85 15.99 21.93 -8.56
N GLU A 86 15.92 21.23 -9.70
CA GLU A 86 16.92 21.33 -10.77
C GLU A 86 16.90 22.71 -11.45
N ASP A 87 15.72 23.26 -11.76
CA ASP A 87 15.59 24.60 -12.31
C ASP A 87 16.18 25.66 -11.37
N GLN A 88 15.98 25.52 -10.05
CA GLN A 88 16.61 26.38 -9.05
C GLN A 88 18.13 26.20 -8.98
N ARG A 89 18.63 24.96 -9.13
CA ARG A 89 20.07 24.68 -9.18
C ARG A 89 20.71 25.39 -10.39
N LEU A 90 20.11 25.24 -11.57
CA LEU A 90 20.57 25.86 -12.81
C LEU A 90 20.49 27.39 -12.75
N ALA A 91 19.45 27.96 -12.13
CA ALA A 91 19.33 29.40 -11.94
C ALA A 91 20.39 29.97 -10.97
N ASN A 92 20.88 29.16 -10.03
CA ASN A 92 21.90 29.53 -9.05
C ASN A 92 23.34 29.23 -9.52
N GLU A 93 23.53 28.43 -10.57
CA GLU A 93 24.81 28.23 -11.23
C GLU A 93 25.12 29.44 -12.11
N ASP A 94 25.98 30.34 -11.64
CA ASP A 94 26.45 31.51 -12.39
C ASP A 94 27.13 31.08 -13.71
N PRO A 95 26.57 31.41 -14.89
CA PRO A 95 27.13 31.01 -16.18
C PRO A 95 28.52 31.60 -16.46
N LEU A 96 29.00 32.55 -15.64
CA LEU A 96 30.32 33.15 -15.76
C LEU A 96 31.45 32.40 -15.02
N LYS A 97 31.14 31.38 -14.20
CA LYS A 97 32.17 30.65 -13.44
C LYS A 97 32.90 29.54 -14.23
N VAL A 98 32.46 29.28 -15.47
CA VAL A 98 32.99 28.21 -16.35
C VAL A 98 33.83 28.77 -17.52
N ARG A 99 34.05 30.09 -17.56
CA ARG A 99 34.97 30.74 -18.51
C ARG A 99 36.27 31.16 -17.85
#